data_AF-A0A5E8HFL3-F1
#
_entry.id   AF-A0A5E8HFL3-F1
#
_cell.length_a   1.000
_cell.length_b   1.000
_cell.length_c   1.000
_cell.angle_alpha   90.00
_cell.angle_beta   90.00
_cell.angle_gamma   90.00
#
_symmetry.space_group_name_H-M   'P 1'
#
loop_
_entity.id
_entity.type
_entity.pdbx_description
1 polymer ?
#
loop_
_entity_poly.entity_id
_entity_poly.type
_entity_poly.pdbx_seq_one_letter_code
_entity_poly.pdbx_strand_id
1 'polypeptide(L)'
;MQYRPDSKELLQAIQDFLMKDLLPKLEGDDLLSYKTLVSWNMLGVIAREIENSDFTSTWSEILDSNLSISDLETNYPMDSFYKLSKKEKNKVLREWNQNLASLIRKKSSLFGTQQSEPIQNKTELDIKPRSKVWNLVKSQLKENLAVSNPRFQT
;
A
#
# COMPACT_ATOMS: atom_id res chain seq x y z
N MET A 1 20.90 20.96 2.60
CA MET A 1 19.86 19.92 2.39
C MET A 1 18.88 20.01 3.55
N GLN A 2 17.60 20.27 3.30
CA GLN A 2 16.60 20.27 4.38
C GLN A 2 16.16 18.84 4.64
N TYR A 3 16.47 18.34 5.84
CA TYR A 3 15.94 17.07 6.33
C TYR A 3 14.42 17.20 6.46
N ARG A 4 13.68 16.30 5.81
CA ARG A 4 12.24 16.21 5.97
C ARG A 4 11.98 15.06 6.94
N PRO A 5 11.45 15.33 8.14
CA PRO A 5 11.23 14.29 9.14
C PRO A 5 10.21 13.28 8.65
N ASP A 6 10.41 12.03 9.05
CA ASP A 6 9.50 10.94 8.76
C ASP A 6 8.23 11.01 9.62
N SER A 7 7.13 10.41 9.16
CA SER A 7 5.84 10.41 9.88
C SER A 7 6.00 9.84 11.30
N LYS A 8 6.85 8.83 11.49
CA LYS A 8 7.16 8.25 12.80
C LYS A 8 7.87 9.26 13.72
N GLU A 9 8.89 9.94 13.21
CA GLU A 9 9.63 10.95 13.96
C GLU A 9 8.73 12.11 14.40
N LEU A 10 7.79 12.52 13.53
CA LEU A 10 6.80 13.54 13.86
C LEU A 10 5.87 13.07 15.00
N LEU A 11 5.34 11.85 14.93
CA LEU A 11 4.47 11.31 15.99
C LEU A 11 5.21 11.13 17.32
N GLN A 12 6.48 10.74 17.28
CA GLN A 12 7.33 10.64 18.47
C GLN A 12 7.63 12.00 19.07
N ALA A 13 7.94 13.01 18.25
CA ALA A 13 8.16 14.37 18.71
C ALA A 13 6.90 14.96 19.39
N ILE A 14 5.71 14.68 18.84
CA ILE A 14 4.44 15.08 19.45
C ILE A 14 4.21 14.34 20.78
N GLN A 15 4.46 13.03 20.84
CA GLN A 15 4.36 12.27 22.10
C GLN A 15 5.26 12.84 23.19
N ASP A 16 6.50 13.16 22.84
CA ASP A 16 7.46 13.75 23.75
C ASP A 16 6.98 15.11 24.28
N PHE A 17 6.45 15.96 23.40
CA PHE A 17 5.84 17.24 23.79
C PHE A 17 4.66 17.03 24.76
N LEU A 18 3.77 16.08 24.47
CA LEU A 18 2.61 15.81 25.33
C LEU A 18 3.03 15.42 26.74
N MET A 19 4.07 14.58 26.88
CA MET A 19 4.49 14.08 28.20
C MET A 19 5.44 15.02 28.94
N LYS A 20 6.39 15.63 28.23
CA LYS A 20 7.48 16.41 28.85
C LYS A 20 7.10 17.87 29.07
N ASP A 21 6.32 18.44 28.15
CA ASP A 21 6.03 19.88 28.16
C ASP A 21 4.58 20.22 28.49
N LEU A 22 3.63 19.40 28.02
CA LEU A 22 2.20 19.67 28.18
C LEU A 22 1.65 19.12 29.49
N LEU A 23 1.84 17.81 29.77
CA LEU A 23 1.26 17.15 30.94
C LEU A 23 1.64 17.83 32.28
N PRO A 24 2.90 18.25 32.52
CA PRO A 24 3.26 18.93 33.77
C PRO A 24 2.56 20.29 33.97
N LYS A 25 2.11 20.92 32.87
CA LYS A 25 1.35 22.19 32.92
C LYS A 25 -0.14 21.98 33.17
N LEU A 26 -0.60 20.73 33.13
CA LEU A 26 -2.00 20.34 33.27
C LEU A 26 -2.31 19.71 34.64
N GLU A 27 -1.36 19.70 35.59
CA GLU A 27 -1.50 19.09 36.92
C GLU A 27 -2.68 19.62 37.76
N GLY A 28 -3.33 20.70 37.35
CA GLY A 28 -4.55 21.25 37.98
C GLY A 28 -5.88 20.87 37.31
N ASP A 29 -5.85 20.19 36.17
CA ASP A 29 -7.04 19.77 35.41
C ASP A 29 -6.96 18.26 35.12
N ASP A 30 -7.55 17.47 36.02
CA ASP A 30 -7.58 16.00 35.94
C ASP A 30 -8.18 15.50 34.62
N LEU A 31 -9.22 16.18 34.10
CA LEU A 31 -9.90 15.77 32.88
C LEU A 31 -9.02 16.00 31.66
N LEU A 32 -8.32 17.14 31.61
CA LEU A 32 -7.44 17.48 30.49
C LEU A 32 -6.14 16.67 30.54
N SER A 33 -5.62 16.41 31.74
CA SER A 33 -4.50 15.49 31.97
C SER A 33 -4.83 14.07 31.50
N TYR A 34 -6.02 13.56 31.84
CA TYR A 34 -6.48 12.26 31.36
C TYR A 34 -6.58 12.19 29.83
N LYS A 35 -7.19 13.19 29.18
CA LYS A 35 -7.27 13.26 27.71
C LYS A 35 -5.88 13.31 27.06
N THR A 36 -4.93 13.99 27.70
CA THR A 36 -3.55 14.09 27.24
C THR A 36 -2.84 12.73 27.30
N LEU A 37 -3.01 11.98 28.39
CA LEU A 37 -2.50 10.61 28.52
C LEU A 37 -3.10 9.64 27.50
N VAL A 38 -4.42 9.72 27.27
CA VAL A 38 -5.08 8.91 26.24
C VAL A 38 -4.53 9.25 24.85
N SER A 39 -4.37 10.54 24.55
CA SER A 39 -3.84 10.99 23.26
C SER A 39 -2.39 10.53 23.05
N TRP A 40 -1.55 10.60 24.09
CA TRP A 40 -0.19 10.08 24.07
C TRP A 40 -0.15 8.58 23.77
N ASN A 41 -0.99 7.79 24.47
CA ASN A 41 -1.11 6.35 24.24
C ASN A 41 -1.55 6.04 22.80
N MET A 42 -2.54 6.75 22.27
CA MET A 42 -3.04 6.55 20.90
C MET A 42 -1.97 6.85 19.85
N LEU A 43 -1.21 7.94 20.02
CA LEU A 43 -0.08 8.23 19.14
C LEU A 43 0.99 7.13 19.23
N GLY A 44 1.22 6.56 20.41
CA GLY A 44 2.14 5.45 20.64
C GLY A 44 1.74 4.20 19.86
N VAL A 45 0.45 3.88 19.85
CA VAL A 45 -0.13 2.78 19.07
C VAL A 45 0.02 3.05 17.57
N ILE A 46 -0.43 4.22 17.10
CA ILE A 46 -0.35 4.60 15.68
C ILE A 46 1.09 4.58 15.16
N ALA A 47 2.05 5.06 15.96
CA ALA A 47 3.46 5.04 15.58
C ALA A 47 4.03 3.61 15.41
N ARG A 48 3.54 2.63 16.20
CA ARG A 48 3.91 1.22 16.07
C ARG A 48 3.19 0.53 14.91
N GLU A 49 1.92 0.88 14.67
CA GLU A 49 1.14 0.36 13.55
C GLU A 49 1.67 0.84 12.20
N ILE A 50 2.23 2.05 12.12
CA ILE A 50 2.91 2.53 10.91
C ILE A 50 4.12 1.64 10.55
N GLU A 51 4.85 1.11 11.54
CA GLU A 51 5.93 0.14 11.30
C GLU A 51 5.41 -1.26 11.01
N ASN A 52 4.36 -1.69 11.70
CA ASN A 52 3.72 -2.98 11.50
C ASN A 52 2.79 -3.02 10.27
N SER A 53 2.75 -1.97 9.47
CA SER A 53 1.81 -1.89 8.36
C SER A 53 2.05 -3.07 7.41
N ASP A 54 0.99 -3.87 7.29
CA ASP A 54 0.84 -4.99 6.37
C ASP A 54 1.19 -4.62 4.91
N PHE A 55 1.45 -3.35 4.59
CA PHE A 55 1.93 -2.88 3.31
C PHE A 55 3.27 -3.46 2.86
N THR A 56 4.19 -3.71 3.80
CA THR A 56 5.49 -4.33 3.46
C THR A 56 5.40 -5.84 3.33
N SER A 57 4.67 -6.51 4.23
CA SER A 57 4.35 -7.93 4.11
C SER A 57 3.53 -8.21 2.85
N THR A 58 2.53 -7.39 2.53
CA THR A 58 1.71 -7.54 1.31
C THR A 58 2.55 -7.35 0.05
N TRP A 59 3.51 -6.41 0.02
CA TRP A 59 4.38 -6.26 -1.15
C TRP A 59 5.35 -7.43 -1.32
N SER A 60 5.96 -7.92 -0.23
CA SER A 60 6.79 -9.13 -0.28
C SER A 60 5.97 -10.37 -0.62
N GLU A 61 4.75 -10.51 -0.10
CA GLU A 61 3.83 -11.60 -0.40
C GLU A 61 3.34 -11.53 -1.85
N ILE A 62 3.13 -10.34 -2.42
CA ILE A 62 2.81 -10.14 -3.85
C ILE A 62 3.99 -10.59 -4.72
N LEU A 63 5.22 -10.24 -4.34
CA LEU A 63 6.43 -10.68 -5.05
C LEU A 63 6.64 -12.21 -4.92
N ASP A 64 6.47 -12.77 -3.71
CA ASP A 64 6.63 -14.19 -3.42
C ASP A 64 5.50 -15.05 -4.02
N SER A 65 4.30 -14.47 -4.16
CA SER A 65 3.17 -15.16 -4.80
C SER A 65 3.36 -15.35 -6.31
N ASN A 66 4.44 -14.82 -6.88
CA ASN A 66 4.91 -15.07 -8.24
C ASN A 66 3.77 -14.95 -9.26
N LEU A 67 2.88 -13.98 -8.97
CA LEU A 67 1.78 -13.65 -9.84
C LEU A 67 2.42 -12.93 -11.01
N SER A 68 2.80 -13.69 -12.04
CA SER A 68 3.31 -13.14 -13.28
C SER A 68 2.17 -12.41 -14.00
N ILE A 69 1.82 -11.25 -13.45
CA ILE A 69 0.77 -10.35 -13.92
C ILE A 69 1.19 -9.80 -15.28
N SER A 70 2.50 -9.77 -15.59
CA SER A 70 2.99 -9.41 -16.90
C SER A 70 4.46 -9.78 -17.08
N ASP A 71 4.87 -10.05 -18.32
CA ASP A 71 6.28 -10.08 -18.75
C ASP A 71 7.00 -8.72 -18.48
N LEU A 72 6.29 -7.68 -18.03
CA LEU A 72 6.88 -6.40 -17.60
C LEU A 72 7.79 -6.55 -16.37
N GLU A 73 7.50 -7.50 -15.48
CA GLU A 73 8.29 -7.73 -14.26
C GLU A 73 9.69 -8.28 -14.58
N THR A 74 9.82 -9.09 -15.63
CA THR A 74 11.11 -9.61 -16.11
C THR A 74 11.93 -8.60 -16.88
N ASN A 75 11.33 -7.50 -17.34
CA ASN A 75 11.98 -6.50 -18.20
C ASN A 75 12.66 -5.35 -17.45
N TYR A 76 12.53 -5.27 -16.12
CA TYR A 76 13.13 -4.18 -15.36
C TYR A 76 13.94 -4.69 -14.15
N PRO A 77 15.27 -4.49 -14.14
CA PRO A 77 16.10 -4.96 -13.03
C PRO A 77 15.75 -4.19 -11.76
N MET A 78 15.38 -4.92 -10.71
CA MET A 78 14.90 -4.35 -9.45
C MET A 78 15.97 -3.50 -8.74
N ASP A 79 17.25 -3.83 -8.94
CA ASP A 79 18.39 -3.04 -8.46
C ASP A 79 18.40 -1.60 -8.98
N SER A 80 17.90 -1.41 -10.21
CA SER A 80 17.75 -0.08 -10.83
C SER A 80 16.61 0.68 -10.19
N PHE A 81 15.49 -0.01 -9.90
CA PHE A 81 14.30 0.59 -9.30
C PHE A 81 14.57 1.14 -7.90
N TYR A 82 15.31 0.40 -7.06
CA TYR A 82 15.60 0.84 -5.69
C TYR A 82 16.43 2.13 -5.63
N LYS A 83 17.32 2.34 -6.62
CA LYS A 83 18.18 3.53 -6.73
C LYS A 83 17.46 4.79 -7.18
N LEU A 84 16.22 4.69 -7.67
CA LEU A 84 15.45 5.85 -8.15
C LEU A 84 14.93 6.72 -7.01
N SER A 85 14.80 8.02 -7.28
CA SER A 85 14.10 8.95 -6.39
C SER A 85 12.60 8.64 -6.32
N LYS A 86 11.91 9.13 -5.28
CA LYS A 86 10.45 8.93 -5.11
C LYS A 86 9.63 9.40 -6.33
N LYS A 87 10.05 10.49 -6.96
CA LYS A 87 9.36 11.04 -8.15
C LYS A 87 9.53 10.12 -9.37
N GLU A 88 10.72 9.57 -9.56
CA GLU A 88 11.02 8.65 -10.66
C GLU A 88 10.35 7.29 -10.45
N LYS A 89 10.36 6.76 -9.23
CA LYS A 89 9.61 5.55 -8.86
C LYS A 89 8.13 5.69 -9.21
N ASN A 90 7.52 6.80 -8.82
CA ASN A 90 6.12 7.08 -9.16
C ASN A 90 5.85 7.18 -10.67
N LYS A 91 6.81 7.69 -11.45
CA LYS A 91 6.69 7.76 -12.90
C LYS A 91 6.73 6.37 -13.53
N VAL A 92 7.70 5.54 -13.14
CA VAL A 92 7.84 4.15 -13.62
C VAL A 92 6.60 3.33 -13.25
N LEU A 93 6.14 3.41 -12.00
CA LEU A 93 4.93 2.70 -11.55
C LEU A 93 3.68 3.15 -12.31
N ARG A 94 3.55 4.45 -12.60
CA ARG A 94 2.43 4.97 -13.43
C ARG A 94 2.46 4.40 -14.84
N GLU A 95 3.63 4.38 -15.46
CA GLU A 95 3.82 3.84 -16.80
C GLU A 95 3.50 2.34 -16.85
N TRP A 96 3.98 1.58 -15.86
CA TRP A 96 3.65 0.17 -15.71
C TRP A 96 2.16 -0.08 -15.55
N ASN A 97 1.49 0.72 -14.71
CA ASN A 97 0.06 0.60 -14.52
C ASN A 97 -0.72 0.91 -15.81
N GLN A 98 -0.29 1.92 -16.57
CA GLN A 98 -0.89 2.24 -17.88
C GLN A 98 -0.71 1.09 -18.88
N ASN A 99 0.50 0.53 -18.96
CA ASN A 99 0.80 -0.59 -19.84
C ASN A 99 -0.01 -1.83 -19.45
N LEU A 100 -0.06 -2.20 -18.17
CA LEU A 100 -0.84 -3.31 -17.66
C LEU A 100 -2.34 -3.13 -17.93
N ALA A 101 -2.89 -1.94 -17.65
CA ALA A 101 -4.27 -1.62 -17.95
C ALA A 101 -4.59 -1.76 -19.45
N SER A 102 -3.67 -1.36 -20.32
CA SER A 102 -3.83 -1.52 -21.77
C SER A 102 -3.83 -3.00 -22.18
N LEU A 103 -2.97 -3.83 -21.58
CA LEU A 103 -2.92 -5.27 -21.82
C LEU A 103 -4.21 -5.96 -21.37
N ILE A 104 -4.70 -5.64 -20.17
CA ILE A 104 -5.97 -6.18 -19.65
C ILE A 104 -7.14 -5.80 -20.56
N ARG A 105 -7.23 -4.53 -21.00
CA ARG A 105 -8.30 -4.07 -21.91
C ARG A 105 -8.26 -4.77 -23.27
N LYS A 106 -7.07 -4.96 -23.84
CA LYS A 106 -6.88 -5.71 -25.10
C LYS A 106 -7.27 -7.19 -24.94
N LYS A 107 -6.92 -7.80 -23.81
CA LYS A 107 -7.28 -9.19 -23.51
C LYS A 107 -8.79 -9.35 -23.26
N SER A 108 -9.44 -8.39 -22.58
CA SER A 108 -10.91 -8.41 -22.40
C SER A 108 -11.68 -8.25 -23.71
N SER A 109 -11.17 -7.47 -24.68
CA SER A 109 -11.79 -7.38 -26.00
C SER A 109 -11.64 -8.66 -26.82
N LEU A 110 -10.52 -9.38 -26.67
CA LEU A 110 -10.27 -10.68 -27.31
C LEU A 110 -11.17 -11.80 -26.76
N PHE A 111 -11.49 -11.76 -25.46
CA PHE A 111 -12.43 -12.72 -24.85
C PHE A 111 -13.89 -12.58 -25.33
N GLY A 112 -14.24 -11.47 -26.01
CA GLY A 112 -15.57 -11.25 -26.58
C GLY A 112 -15.78 -11.88 -27.97
N THR A 113 -14.74 -12.39 -28.62
CA THR A 113 -14.83 -13.04 -29.93
C THR A 113 -14.33 -14.48 -29.81
N GLN A 114 -15.25 -15.42 -29.76
CA GLN A 114 -14.94 -16.85 -29.81
C GLN A 114 -14.27 -17.16 -31.16
N GLN A 115 -12.96 -17.41 -31.15
CA GLN A 115 -12.32 -18.46 -31.94
C GLN A 115 -10.88 -18.67 -31.48
N SER A 116 -10.61 -19.93 -31.20
CA SER A 116 -9.39 -20.54 -30.71
C SER A 116 -8.30 -20.62 -31.78
N GLU A 117 -7.10 -20.14 -31.46
CA GLU A 117 -5.83 -20.71 -31.95
C GLU A 117 -4.76 -20.69 -30.84
N PRO A 118 -3.87 -21.71 -30.78
CA PRO A 118 -2.95 -21.91 -29.67
C PRO A 118 -1.65 -21.14 -29.92
N ILE A 119 -1.53 -19.95 -29.35
CA ILE A 119 -0.24 -19.23 -29.34
C ILE A 119 0.49 -19.57 -28.04
N GLN A 120 1.58 -20.28 -28.25
CA GLN A 120 2.49 -20.85 -27.26
C GLN A 120 3.10 -19.77 -26.33
N ASN A 121 3.26 -20.15 -25.06
CA ASN A 121 4.18 -19.57 -24.09
C ASN A 121 4.07 -18.06 -23.84
N LYS A 122 2.92 -17.59 -23.35
CA LYS A 122 2.84 -16.27 -22.73
C LYS A 122 2.02 -16.33 -21.46
N THR A 123 2.66 -15.96 -20.37
CA THR A 123 2.18 -16.04 -18.99
C THR A 123 0.74 -15.55 -18.90
N GLU A 124 -0.17 -16.51 -18.83
CA GLU A 124 -1.58 -16.26 -19.04
C GLU A 124 -2.12 -15.59 -17.78
N LEU A 125 -2.26 -14.25 -17.81
CA LEU A 125 -3.02 -13.53 -16.78
C LEU A 125 -4.35 -14.25 -16.58
N ASP A 126 -4.52 -14.93 -15.46
CA ASP A 126 -5.75 -15.63 -15.13
C ASP A 126 -6.79 -14.59 -14.71
N ILE A 127 -7.50 -14.02 -15.69
CA ILE A 127 -8.53 -12.98 -15.49
C ILE A 127 -9.89 -13.64 -15.15
N LYS A 128 -9.93 -14.97 -14.97
CA LYS A 128 -11.18 -15.66 -14.65
C LYS A 128 -11.70 -15.20 -13.27
N PRO A 129 -13.03 -15.03 -13.11
CA PRO A 129 -13.61 -14.79 -11.80
C PRO A 129 -13.19 -15.92 -10.85
N ARG A 130 -12.72 -15.58 -9.64
CA ARG A 130 -12.11 -16.48 -8.62
C ARG A 130 -10.65 -16.90 -8.85
N SER A 131 -9.97 -16.41 -9.86
CA SER A 131 -8.53 -16.63 -10.00
C SER A 131 -7.74 -16.03 -8.82
N LYS A 132 -6.48 -16.45 -8.65
CA LYS A 132 -5.59 -15.90 -7.61
C LYS A 132 -5.42 -14.38 -7.74
N VAL A 133 -5.21 -13.89 -8.97
CA VAL A 133 -5.11 -12.45 -9.27
C VAL A 133 -6.41 -11.72 -8.96
N TRP A 134 -7.56 -12.31 -9.32
CA TRP A 134 -8.88 -11.72 -9.05
C TRP A 134 -9.14 -11.57 -7.55
N ASN A 135 -8.82 -12.60 -6.77
CA ASN A 135 -9.02 -12.57 -5.31
C ASN A 135 -8.09 -11.57 -4.64
N LEU A 136 -6.83 -11.47 -5.10
CA LEU A 136 -5.88 -10.46 -4.61
C LEU A 136 -6.39 -9.04 -4.87
N VAL A 137 -6.76 -8.74 -6.13
CA VAL A 137 -7.27 -7.41 -6.52
C VAL A 137 -8.54 -7.07 -5.75
N LYS A 138 -9.45 -8.05 -5.57
CA LYS A 138 -10.69 -7.88 -4.80
C LYS A 138 -10.40 -7.61 -3.32
N SER A 139 -9.43 -8.31 -2.72
CA SER A 139 -9.01 -8.12 -1.34
C SER A 139 -8.45 -6.71 -1.14
N GLN A 140 -7.51 -6.29 -2.00
CA GLN A 140 -6.90 -4.96 -1.96
C GLN A 140 -7.94 -3.85 -2.16
N LEU A 141 -8.92 -4.06 -3.03
CA LEU A 141 -10.00 -3.10 -3.24
C LEU A 141 -10.91 -3.00 -2.01
N LYS A 142 -11.25 -4.13 -1.37
CA LYS A 142 -12.05 -4.14 -0.13
C LYS A 142 -11.32 -3.39 0.98
N GLU A 143 -10.03 -3.63 1.15
CA GLU A 143 -9.20 -2.98 2.16
C GLU A 143 -9.12 -1.46 1.96
N ASN A 144 -8.79 -1.01 0.73
CA ASN A 144 -8.75 0.42 0.40
C ASN A 144 -10.11 1.11 0.59
N LEU A 145 -11.21 0.41 0.29
CA LEU A 145 -12.56 0.92 0.52
C LEU A 145 -12.92 0.95 2.01
N ALA A 146 -12.46 -0.01 2.82
CA ALA A 146 -12.69 -0.04 4.26
C ALA A 146 -11.95 1.10 4.99
N VAL A 147 -10.76 1.48 4.51
CA VAL A 147 -10.02 2.66 4.99
C VAL A 147 -10.75 3.96 4.62
N SER A 148 -11.35 4.02 3.42
CA SER A 148 -11.98 5.23 2.90
C SER A 148 -13.45 5.39 3.33
N ASN A 149 -14.13 4.32 3.70
CA ASN A 149 -15.55 4.32 4.04
C ASN A 149 -15.90 3.21 5.06
N PRO A 150 -16.39 3.58 6.27
CA PRO A 150 -16.72 2.64 7.34
C PRO A 150 -17.74 1.56 6.96
N ARG A 151 -18.56 1.78 5.93
CA ARG A 151 -19.58 0.82 5.48
C ARG A 151 -19.01 -0.48 4.91
N PHE A 152 -17.72 -0.52 4.59
CA PHE A 152 -17.06 -1.71 4.03
C PHE A 152 -16.23 -2.51 5.05
N GLN A 153 -16.35 -2.18 6.35
CA GLN A 153 -15.69 -2.92 7.44
C GLN A 153 -16.40 -4.24 7.83
N THR A 154 -17.59 -4.51 7.28
CA THR A 154 -18.37 -5.73 7.52
C THR A 154 -18.03 -6.91 6.59
#